data_AF-A0AAN4ZPM6-F1
#
_entry.id   AF-A0AAN4ZPM6-F1
#
_cell.length_a   1.000
_cell.length_b   1.000
_cell.length_c   1.000
_cell.angle_alpha   90.00
_cell.angle_beta   90.00
_cell.angle_gamma   90.00
#
_symmetry.space_group_name_H-M   'P 1'
#
loop_
_entity.id
_entity.type
_entity.pdbx_description
1 polymer ?
#
loop_
_entity_poly.entity_id
_entity_poly.type
_entity_poly.pdbx_seq_one_letter_code
_entity_poly.pdbx_strand_id
1 'polypeptide(L)'
;WLAWGEWSNRCLTTGGRTRTRDCSGGDGICACIGDATEGLPCCCPTGGVWTEWAPTSGVCPTTCGSCASVARTRTCSSERFGCPCSGPTTDIGPCNRAPCSSGSACCGGYSLITNPNTGDEYCGTELSAIPMSTCCTSDIVGKWGDNWSEWSGSCNVEPCGICDKQTRSRVCTPGPLPLQCPCDGSPYESRSCGSNKLCIFPKRTCCAPYIKRLINNSLVCA
;
A
#
# COMPACT_ATOMS: atom_id res chain seq x y z
N TRP A 1 15.28 13.80 17.65
CA TRP A 1 14.11 13.05 17.19
C TRP A 1 13.35 12.49 18.39
N LEU A 2 12.01 12.59 18.39
CA LEU A 2 11.14 11.84 19.28
C LEU A 2 11.12 10.34 18.90
N ALA A 3 10.50 9.51 19.73
CA ALA A 3 10.26 8.10 19.40
C ALA A 3 9.43 7.98 18.12
N TRP A 4 9.67 6.92 17.35
CA TRP A 4 8.84 6.59 16.19
C TRP A 4 7.39 6.35 16.62
N GLY A 5 6.44 6.90 15.87
CA GLY A 5 5.03 6.57 15.98
C GLY A 5 4.74 5.13 15.57
N GLU A 6 3.50 4.70 15.81
CA GLU A 6 3.02 3.40 15.35
C GLU A 6 3.07 3.31 13.82
N TRP A 7 3.25 2.08 13.31
CA TRP A 7 3.13 1.82 11.89
C TRP A 7 1.71 2.10 11.41
N SER A 8 1.58 2.66 10.20
CA SER A 8 0.30 2.79 9.53
C SER A 8 -0.43 1.45 9.51
N ASN A 9 -1.69 1.46 9.95
CA ASN A 9 -2.59 0.31 10.08
C ASN A 9 -3.01 -0.32 8.73
N ARG A 10 -2.52 0.22 7.60
CA ARG A 10 -2.84 -0.22 6.25
C ARG A 10 -1.56 -0.66 5.52
N CYS A 11 -1.53 -1.89 5.02
CA CYS A 11 -0.48 -2.38 4.14
C CYS A 11 -0.82 -1.95 2.70
N LEU A 12 -0.33 -0.78 2.29
CA LEU A 12 -0.47 -0.37 0.90
C LEU A 12 0.53 -1.20 0.08
N THR A 13 -0.01 -1.98 -0.84
CA THR A 13 0.68 -2.89 -1.75
C THR A 13 1.81 -2.24 -2.56
N THR A 14 1.77 -0.93 -2.76
CA THR A 14 2.78 -0.13 -3.47
C THR A 14 3.46 0.94 -2.60
N GLY A 15 3.23 0.96 -1.29
CA GLY A 15 3.76 1.99 -0.37
C GLY A 15 4.34 1.48 0.94
N GLY A 16 4.25 0.17 1.21
CA GLY A 16 4.66 -0.41 2.48
C GLY A 16 3.81 0.12 3.65
N ARG A 17 4.30 -0.12 4.86
CA ARG A 17 3.85 0.55 6.07
C ARG A 17 4.75 1.75 6.26
N THR A 18 4.20 2.88 6.67
CA THR A 18 5.03 4.04 7.03
C THR A 18 4.82 4.39 8.49
N ARG A 19 5.85 4.95 9.11
CA ARG A 19 5.75 5.60 10.42
C ARG A 19 6.57 6.88 10.41
N THR A 20 6.17 7.84 11.23
CA THR A 20 6.80 9.16 11.34
C THR A 20 7.33 9.39 12.76
N ARG A 21 8.28 10.31 12.89
CA ARG A 21 8.78 10.82 14.17
C ARG A 21 8.98 12.32 14.07
N ASP A 22 8.63 13.05 15.14
CA ASP A 22 8.78 14.49 15.17
C ASP A 22 10.16 14.91 15.69
N CYS A 23 10.63 16.09 15.26
CA CYS A 23 11.85 16.68 15.78
C CYS A 23 11.52 17.57 17.00
N SER A 24 12.13 17.27 18.15
CA SER A 24 11.95 18.02 19.39
C SER A 24 12.83 19.28 19.52
N GLY A 25 13.76 19.51 18.59
CA GLY A 25 14.64 20.69 18.55
C GLY A 25 14.26 21.62 17.41
N GLY A 26 13.23 22.45 17.60
CA GLY A 26 12.75 23.43 16.61
C GLY A 26 13.39 24.82 16.73
N ASP A 27 14.35 24.97 17.64
CA ASP A 27 14.97 26.19 18.12
C ASP A 27 16.30 26.54 17.40
N GLY A 28 16.64 25.80 16.32
CA GLY A 28 17.71 26.16 15.40
C GLY A 28 19.13 25.83 15.85
N ILE A 29 19.33 25.32 17.07
CA ILE A 29 20.65 24.98 17.64
C ILE A 29 20.95 23.47 17.56
N CYS A 30 19.91 22.62 17.56
CA CYS A 30 20.05 21.16 17.45
C CYS A 30 19.38 20.65 16.16
N ALA A 31 20.17 20.38 15.12
CA ALA A 31 19.65 19.79 13.89
C ALA A 31 19.33 18.29 14.09
N CYS A 32 18.10 17.90 13.79
CA CYS A 32 17.72 16.50 13.70
C CYS A 32 18.27 15.90 12.40
N ILE A 33 19.38 15.16 12.48
CA ILE A 33 20.01 14.50 11.33
C ILE A 33 19.33 13.15 11.05
N GLY A 34 18.97 12.90 9.79
CA GLY A 34 18.28 11.69 9.31
C GLY A 34 16.83 11.94 8.90
N ASP A 35 16.10 10.88 8.52
CA ASP A 35 14.74 11.00 7.99
C ASP A 35 13.67 11.13 9.10
N ALA A 36 12.63 11.93 8.83
CA ALA A 36 11.44 12.08 9.68
C ALA A 36 10.38 10.98 9.46
N THR A 37 10.55 10.20 8.39
CA THR A 37 9.63 9.16 7.93
C THR A 37 10.43 7.92 7.53
N GLU A 38 9.96 6.74 7.91
CA GLU A 38 10.52 5.48 7.40
C GLU A 38 9.44 4.51 6.95
N GLY A 39 9.79 3.63 6.02
CA GLY A 39 8.89 2.69 5.37
C GLY A 39 9.37 1.25 5.52
N LEU A 40 8.42 0.30 5.66
CA LEU A 40 8.68 -1.13 5.68
C LEU A 40 7.85 -1.81 4.58
N PRO A 41 8.43 -2.63 3.69
CA PRO A 41 7.69 -3.20 2.57
C PRO A 41 6.70 -4.27 3.07
N CYS A 42 5.48 -4.29 2.53
CA CYS A 42 4.55 -5.41 2.73
C CYS A 42 4.74 -6.50 1.66
N CYS A 43 5.46 -6.21 0.57
CA CYS A 43 5.87 -7.17 -0.46
C CYS A 43 7.18 -6.68 -1.14
N CYS A 44 8.05 -7.60 -1.56
CA CYS A 44 9.21 -7.29 -2.38
C CYS A 44 9.14 -8.07 -3.69
N PRO A 45 8.96 -7.40 -4.85
CA PRO A 45 9.05 -8.07 -6.13
C PRO A 45 10.43 -8.69 -6.29
N THR A 46 10.49 -9.91 -6.82
CA THR A 46 11.76 -10.56 -7.14
C THR A 46 12.56 -9.68 -8.11
N GLY A 47 13.77 -9.28 -7.71
CA GLY A 47 14.62 -8.40 -8.52
C GLY A 47 14.28 -6.90 -8.42
N GLY A 48 13.42 -6.52 -7.47
CA GLY A 48 13.09 -5.12 -7.15
C GLY A 48 12.24 -4.41 -8.22
N VAL A 49 12.02 -3.12 -8.01
CA VAL A 49 11.35 -2.22 -8.96
C VAL A 49 12.37 -1.23 -9.48
N TRP A 50 12.62 -1.30 -10.78
CA TRP A 50 13.46 -0.36 -11.50
C TRP A 50 12.66 0.86 -11.93
N THR A 51 13.30 2.04 -11.99
CA THR A 51 12.79 3.14 -12.82
C THR A 51 12.88 2.77 -14.30
N GLU A 52 12.10 3.46 -15.14
CA GLU A 52 12.32 3.42 -16.58
C GLU A 52 13.76 3.78 -16.93
N TRP A 53 14.24 3.18 -18.02
CA TRP A 53 15.54 3.51 -18.56
C TRP A 53 15.55 4.92 -19.14
N ALA A 54 16.45 5.77 -18.63
CA ALA A 54 16.64 7.14 -19.09
C ALA A 54 17.96 7.28 -19.87
N PRO A 55 17.98 7.95 -21.03
CA PRO A 55 19.23 8.25 -21.74
C PRO A 55 20.20 8.99 -20.82
N THR A 56 21.47 8.59 -20.80
CA THR A 56 22.49 9.27 -19.97
C THR A 56 22.71 10.73 -20.41
N SER A 57 22.47 11.02 -21.69
CA SER A 57 22.48 12.38 -22.25
C SER A 57 21.26 13.22 -21.87
N GLY A 58 20.23 12.62 -21.28
CA GLY A 58 18.92 13.24 -21.02
C GLY A 58 18.03 13.39 -22.27
N VAL A 59 18.52 13.03 -23.45
CA VAL A 59 17.78 13.17 -24.72
C VAL A 59 17.76 11.86 -25.48
N CYS A 60 16.59 11.46 -25.96
CA CYS A 60 16.42 10.36 -26.91
C CYS A 60 16.24 10.94 -28.32
N PRO A 61 16.98 10.46 -29.35
CA PRO A 61 16.83 10.95 -30.72
C PRO A 61 15.45 10.72 -31.34
N THR A 62 14.69 9.76 -30.81
CA THR A 62 13.38 9.35 -31.32
C THR A 62 12.35 9.50 -30.22
N THR A 63 11.10 9.84 -30.55
CA THR A 63 10.03 10.07 -29.54
C THR A 63 9.12 8.86 -29.30
N CYS A 64 9.18 7.84 -30.15
CA CYS A 64 8.39 6.61 -30.04
C CYS A 64 9.11 5.42 -30.70
N GLY A 65 8.56 4.23 -30.52
CA GLY A 65 8.86 3.03 -31.30
C GLY A 65 10.16 2.31 -30.95
N SER A 66 10.88 2.73 -29.91
CA SER A 66 12.20 2.16 -29.57
C SER A 66 13.23 2.24 -30.72
N CYS A 67 13.17 3.32 -31.51
CA CYS A 67 13.90 3.43 -32.79
C CYS A 67 15.37 3.82 -32.67
N ALA A 68 15.79 4.44 -31.57
CA ALA A 68 17.18 4.82 -31.31
C ALA A 68 17.76 4.02 -30.15
N SER A 69 19.02 3.60 -30.30
CA SER A 69 19.81 2.97 -29.23
C SER A 69 20.77 3.99 -28.63
N VAL A 70 20.75 4.12 -27.31
CA VAL A 70 21.55 5.10 -26.55
C VAL A 70 22.14 4.45 -25.30
N ALA A 71 23.22 5.02 -24.79
CA ALA A 71 23.63 4.76 -23.41
C ALA A 71 22.53 5.26 -22.46
N ARG A 72 22.10 4.40 -21.55
CA ARG A 72 20.98 4.69 -20.66
C ARG A 72 21.25 4.17 -19.26
N THR A 73 20.56 4.76 -18.29
CA THR A 73 20.69 4.46 -16.87
C THR A 73 19.32 4.26 -16.25
N ARG A 74 19.28 3.53 -15.13
CA ARG A 74 18.09 3.36 -14.30
C ARG A 74 18.50 3.29 -12.83
N THR A 75 17.55 3.54 -11.95
CA THR A 75 17.75 3.48 -10.50
C THR A 75 16.77 2.51 -9.88
N CYS A 76 17.16 1.87 -8.78
CA CYS A 76 16.27 0.96 -8.06
C CYS A 76 15.33 1.80 -7.18
N SER A 77 14.09 1.98 -7.62
CA SER A 77 13.11 2.77 -6.87
C SER A 77 12.64 2.05 -5.61
N SER A 78 12.77 0.72 -5.55
CA SER A 78 12.38 -0.10 -4.41
C SER A 78 13.45 -0.26 -3.33
N GLU A 79 14.69 0.15 -3.58
CA GLU A 79 15.81 -0.05 -2.65
C GLU A 79 15.63 0.71 -1.33
N ARG A 80 15.08 1.92 -1.40
CA ARG A 80 14.68 2.73 -0.23
C ARG A 80 13.63 2.06 0.65
N PHE A 81 12.94 1.04 0.13
CA PHE A 81 11.95 0.25 0.84
C PHE A 81 12.49 -1.15 1.18
N GLY A 82 13.81 -1.39 1.12
CA GLY A 82 14.41 -2.68 1.49
C GLY A 82 14.20 -3.80 0.48
N CYS A 83 13.78 -3.49 -0.75
CA CYS A 83 13.67 -4.46 -1.83
C CYS A 83 14.76 -4.16 -2.89
N PRO A 84 15.96 -4.78 -2.79
CA PRO A 84 17.07 -4.50 -3.69
C PRO A 84 16.78 -5.02 -5.09
N CYS A 85 17.28 -4.30 -6.10
CA CYS A 85 17.13 -4.71 -7.49
C CYS A 85 18.27 -5.61 -7.96
N SER A 86 17.96 -6.52 -8.87
CA SER A 86 18.97 -7.38 -9.52
C SER A 86 19.26 -6.90 -10.94
N GLY A 87 20.55 -6.82 -11.29
CA GLY A 87 21.03 -6.49 -12.63
C GLY A 87 21.70 -5.11 -12.72
N PRO A 88 22.13 -4.71 -13.93
CA PRO A 88 22.92 -3.51 -14.13
C PRO A 88 22.07 -2.23 -14.00
N THR A 89 22.70 -1.15 -13.54
CA THR A 89 22.13 0.21 -13.49
C THR A 89 22.40 1.02 -14.77
N THR A 90 23.27 0.52 -15.65
CA THR A 90 23.65 1.16 -16.92
C THR A 90 23.74 0.13 -18.03
N ASP A 91 23.26 0.45 -19.23
CA ASP A 91 23.43 -0.37 -20.43
C ASP A 91 23.37 0.48 -21.71
N ILE A 92 23.41 -0.19 -22.87
CA ILE A 92 23.13 0.41 -24.18
C ILE A 92 21.88 -0.26 -24.73
N GLY A 93 20.87 0.53 -25.08
CA GLY A 93 19.63 -0.01 -25.61
C GLY A 93 18.62 1.05 -26.02
N PRO A 94 17.39 0.65 -26.35
CA PRO A 94 16.39 1.56 -26.89
C PRO A 94 15.95 2.61 -25.87
N CYS A 95 15.60 3.79 -26.35
CA CYS A 95 14.89 4.81 -25.58
C CYS A 95 13.53 5.13 -26.20
N ASN A 96 12.63 5.72 -25.40
CA ASN A 96 11.24 5.99 -25.79
C ASN A 96 10.50 4.76 -26.34
N ARG A 97 10.20 3.83 -25.41
CA ARG A 97 9.53 2.57 -25.70
C ARG A 97 8.02 2.70 -25.97
N ALA A 98 7.44 3.89 -25.86
CA ALA A 98 6.04 4.09 -26.22
C ALA A 98 5.81 3.77 -27.70
N PRO A 99 4.75 3.03 -28.08
CA PRO A 99 4.46 2.73 -29.47
C PRO A 99 4.14 4.01 -30.25
N CYS A 100 4.51 4.04 -31.54
CA CYS A 100 4.16 5.15 -32.42
C CYS A 100 2.68 5.10 -32.80
N SER A 101 2.02 6.27 -32.84
CA SER A 101 0.59 6.40 -33.20
C SER A 101 0.31 6.31 -34.70
N SER A 102 1.33 6.48 -35.55
CA SER A 102 1.22 6.42 -37.00
C SER A 102 2.37 5.63 -37.60
N GLY A 103 2.09 4.80 -38.60
CA GLY A 103 3.08 3.93 -39.24
C GLY A 103 3.34 2.65 -38.46
N SER A 104 4.58 2.18 -38.44
CA SER A 104 4.97 1.01 -37.65
C SER A 104 5.00 1.38 -36.16
N ALA A 105 4.26 0.65 -35.32
CA ALA A 105 4.21 0.90 -33.88
C ALA A 105 5.59 0.81 -33.22
N CYS A 106 6.41 -0.16 -33.66
CA CYS A 106 7.76 -0.39 -33.18
C CYS A 106 8.76 -0.46 -34.34
N CYS A 107 9.99 -0.04 -34.07
CA CYS A 107 11.10 -0.15 -35.02
C CYS A 107 11.67 -1.57 -35.09
N GLY A 108 12.39 -1.87 -36.18
CA GLY A 108 12.90 -3.20 -36.48
C GLY A 108 13.69 -3.82 -35.32
N GLY A 109 13.35 -5.07 -34.99
CA GLY A 109 13.92 -5.80 -33.84
C GLY A 109 13.11 -5.67 -32.56
N TYR A 110 12.09 -4.81 -32.52
CA TYR A 110 11.14 -4.68 -31.41
C TYR A 110 9.72 -5.00 -31.85
N SER A 111 8.96 -5.56 -30.93
CA SER A 111 7.54 -5.88 -31.08
C SER A 111 6.74 -5.16 -30.01
N LEU A 112 5.44 -5.02 -30.26
CA LEU A 112 4.49 -4.55 -29.27
C LEU A 112 4.35 -5.62 -28.18
N ILE A 113 4.64 -5.26 -26.94
CA ILE A 113 4.52 -6.12 -25.76
C ILE A 113 3.60 -5.42 -24.77
N THR A 114 2.68 -6.16 -24.17
CA THR A 114 1.84 -5.65 -23.09
C THR A 114 2.57 -5.76 -21.76
N ASN A 115 2.66 -4.67 -21.02
CA ASN A 115 3.14 -4.69 -19.64
C ASN A 115 2.15 -5.48 -18.80
N PRO A 116 2.55 -6.64 -18.23
CA PRO A 116 1.60 -7.50 -17.53
C PRO A 116 1.12 -6.87 -16.20
N ASN A 117 1.79 -5.82 -15.72
CA ASN A 117 1.46 -5.11 -14.48
C ASN A 117 0.50 -3.92 -14.67
N THR A 118 0.54 -3.24 -15.82
CA THR A 118 -0.27 -2.04 -16.08
C THR A 118 -1.26 -2.19 -17.23
N GLY A 119 -1.06 -3.18 -18.11
CA GLY A 119 -1.82 -3.36 -19.34
C GLY A 119 -1.38 -2.44 -20.48
N ASP A 120 -0.45 -1.51 -20.24
CA ASP A 120 0.05 -0.61 -21.27
C ASP A 120 0.94 -1.34 -22.27
N GLU A 121 0.86 -0.94 -23.53
CA GLU A 121 1.71 -1.48 -24.59
C GLU A 121 3.01 -0.69 -24.70
N TYR A 122 4.11 -1.40 -24.95
CA TYR A 122 5.43 -0.82 -25.19
C TYR A 122 6.21 -1.63 -26.23
N CYS A 123 7.17 -0.98 -26.87
CA CYS A 123 8.09 -1.59 -27.82
C CYS A 123 9.28 -2.24 -27.10
N GLY A 124 9.38 -3.55 -27.22
CA GLY A 124 10.41 -4.35 -26.57
C GLY A 124 10.71 -5.67 -27.29
N THR A 125 11.56 -6.47 -26.66
CA THR A 125 11.86 -7.86 -27.01
C THR A 125 11.55 -8.78 -25.84
N GLU A 126 11.42 -10.09 -26.08
CA GLU A 126 11.25 -11.12 -25.03
C GLU A 126 12.30 -11.01 -23.91
N LEU A 127 13.55 -10.73 -24.25
CA LEU A 127 14.64 -10.57 -23.27
C LEU A 127 14.53 -9.30 -22.42
N SER A 128 13.80 -8.31 -22.93
CA SER A 128 13.57 -7.02 -22.25
C SER A 128 12.16 -6.89 -21.70
N ALA A 129 11.38 -7.99 -21.72
CA ALA A 129 10.01 -8.00 -21.26
C ALA A 129 9.97 -7.74 -19.75
N ILE A 130 9.08 -6.83 -19.35
CA ILE A 130 8.82 -6.55 -17.94
C ILE A 130 8.19 -7.81 -17.33
N PRO A 131 8.80 -8.41 -16.30
CA PRO A 131 8.22 -9.59 -15.67
C PRO A 131 6.93 -9.23 -14.92
N MET A 132 6.02 -10.19 -14.82
CA MET A 132 4.85 -10.06 -13.95
C MET A 132 5.33 -9.92 -12.50
N SER A 133 4.87 -8.88 -11.83
CA SER A 133 5.13 -8.66 -10.42
C SER A 133 4.50 -9.77 -9.59
N THR A 134 5.22 -10.24 -8.57
CA THR A 134 4.68 -11.14 -7.54
C THR A 134 3.96 -10.37 -6.42
N CYS A 135 3.98 -9.04 -6.49
CA CYS A 135 3.29 -8.16 -5.57
C CYS A 135 1.88 -7.84 -6.07
N CYS A 136 0.91 -7.89 -5.16
CA CYS A 136 -0.38 -7.28 -5.37
C CYS A 136 -0.22 -5.76 -5.50
N THR A 137 -1.12 -5.10 -6.23
CA THR A 137 -1.26 -3.62 -6.34
C THR A 137 -2.69 -3.22 -5.96
N SER A 138 -3.00 -1.94 -5.84
CA SER A 138 -4.35 -1.46 -5.51
C SER A 138 -5.41 -1.92 -6.52
N ASP A 139 -5.00 -2.14 -7.76
CA ASP A 139 -5.92 -2.43 -8.87
C ASP A 139 -6.18 -3.94 -9.03
N ILE A 140 -5.31 -4.78 -8.43
CA ILE A 140 -5.40 -6.25 -8.48
C ILE A 140 -5.63 -6.89 -7.10
N VAL A 141 -5.78 -6.10 -6.04
CA VAL A 141 -6.09 -6.59 -4.68
C VAL A 141 -7.46 -7.27 -4.63
N GLY A 142 -7.63 -8.22 -3.72
CA GLY A 142 -8.92 -8.85 -3.48
C GLY A 142 -9.99 -7.83 -3.09
N LYS A 143 -11.23 -8.09 -3.49
CA LYS A 143 -12.38 -7.24 -3.17
C LYS A 143 -13.20 -7.85 -2.05
N TRP A 144 -13.48 -7.05 -1.04
CA TRP A 144 -14.45 -7.41 -0.02
C TRP A 144 -15.85 -7.43 -0.61
N GLY A 145 -16.66 -8.43 -0.24
CA GLY A 145 -18.09 -8.39 -0.53
C GLY A 145 -18.76 -7.20 0.16
N ASP A 146 -19.76 -6.62 -0.51
CA ASP A 146 -20.48 -5.43 -0.01
C ASP A 146 -21.32 -5.73 1.24
N ASN A 147 -21.68 -7.00 1.45
CA ASN A 147 -22.50 -7.42 2.56
C ASN A 147 -21.65 -7.98 3.70
N TRP A 148 -21.78 -7.34 4.86
CA TRP A 148 -21.40 -7.94 6.12
C TRP A 148 -22.45 -8.95 6.57
N SER A 149 -22.01 -9.97 7.32
CA SER A 149 -22.92 -10.80 8.09
C SER A 149 -23.68 -9.97 9.12
N GLU A 150 -24.78 -10.54 9.63
CA GLU A 150 -25.42 -10.04 10.83
C GLU A 150 -24.42 -9.97 12.00
N TRP A 151 -24.69 -9.03 12.92
CA TRP A 151 -23.92 -8.91 14.14
C TRP A 151 -24.15 -10.14 15.02
N SER A 152 -23.06 -10.83 15.33
CA SER A 152 -23.02 -11.95 16.27
C SER A 152 -22.44 -11.51 17.61
N GLY A 153 -22.79 -12.24 18.66
CA GLY A 153 -22.43 -11.89 20.03
C GLY A 153 -23.62 -11.31 20.80
N SER A 154 -23.73 -11.71 22.05
CA SER A 154 -24.76 -11.22 22.96
C SER A 154 -24.33 -9.88 23.55
N CYS A 155 -25.23 -8.90 23.49
CA CYS A 155 -25.13 -7.69 24.31
C CYS A 155 -26.00 -7.91 25.54
N ASN A 156 -25.43 -7.87 26.74
CA ASN A 156 -26.23 -7.76 27.94
C ASN A 156 -26.90 -6.39 27.93
N VAL A 157 -28.19 -6.39 27.58
CA VAL A 157 -29.04 -5.21 27.72
C VAL A 157 -29.50 -5.00 29.17
N GLU A 158 -29.11 -5.84 30.13
CA GLU A 158 -29.49 -5.67 31.54
C GLU A 158 -28.34 -5.92 32.55
N PRO A 159 -28.17 -5.07 33.59
CA PRO A 159 -28.79 -3.75 33.82
C PRO A 159 -27.84 -2.55 33.53
N CYS A 160 -26.56 -2.78 33.24
CA CYS A 160 -25.55 -1.71 33.22
C CYS A 160 -24.27 -2.09 32.42
N GLY A 161 -23.56 -1.08 31.95
CA GLY A 161 -22.21 -1.15 31.38
C GLY A 161 -22.15 -1.37 29.87
N ILE A 162 -21.15 -0.75 29.23
CA ILE A 162 -20.84 -0.91 27.80
C ILE A 162 -19.49 -1.60 27.65
N CYS A 163 -19.51 -2.92 27.81
CA CYS A 163 -18.30 -3.75 27.80
C CYS A 163 -18.43 -5.01 26.94
N ASP A 164 -19.65 -5.35 26.50
CA ASP A 164 -19.84 -6.45 25.58
C ASP A 164 -19.45 -6.03 24.18
N LYS A 165 -19.17 -7.03 23.34
CA LYS A 165 -18.80 -6.80 21.94
C LYS A 165 -19.69 -7.63 21.05
N GLN A 166 -20.17 -6.99 20.00
CA GLN A 166 -20.67 -7.69 18.83
C GLN A 166 -19.59 -7.68 17.76
N THR A 167 -19.55 -8.76 17.00
CA THR A 167 -18.66 -8.92 15.87
C THR A 167 -19.46 -9.29 14.63
N ARG A 168 -18.99 -8.87 13.46
CA ARG A 168 -19.51 -9.37 12.18
C ARG A 168 -18.37 -9.63 11.24
N SER A 169 -18.63 -10.43 10.22
CA SER A 169 -17.64 -10.84 9.23
C SER A 169 -18.10 -10.56 7.81
N ARG A 170 -17.16 -10.42 6.89
CA ARG A 170 -17.42 -10.33 5.45
C ARG A 170 -16.49 -11.28 4.70
N VAL A 171 -16.88 -11.66 3.49
CA VAL A 171 -16.11 -12.58 2.64
C VAL A 171 -15.20 -11.78 1.70
N CYS A 172 -13.98 -12.28 1.50
CA CYS A 172 -13.04 -11.76 0.51
C CYS A 172 -13.16 -12.57 -0.79
N THR A 173 -13.32 -11.89 -1.92
CA THR A 173 -13.08 -12.47 -3.24
C THR A 173 -11.64 -12.16 -3.66
N PRO A 174 -10.76 -13.17 -3.80
CA PRO A 174 -9.38 -12.94 -4.20
C PRO A 174 -9.26 -12.22 -5.55
N GLY A 175 -8.14 -11.52 -5.74
CA GLY A 175 -7.80 -10.86 -7.00
C GLY A 175 -7.66 -11.85 -8.17
N PRO A 176 -7.51 -11.35 -9.40
CA PRO A 176 -7.45 -12.19 -10.59
C PRO A 176 -6.25 -13.17 -10.56
N LEU A 177 -6.41 -14.31 -11.26
CA LEU A 177 -5.32 -15.24 -11.54
C LEU A 177 -4.23 -14.53 -12.39
N PRO A 178 -2.95 -14.92 -12.25
CA PRO A 178 -2.43 -16.03 -11.44
C PRO A 178 -2.14 -15.66 -9.96
N LEU A 179 -2.24 -14.37 -9.61
CA LEU A 179 -1.76 -13.87 -8.31
C LEU A 179 -2.69 -14.15 -7.12
N GLN A 180 -4.02 -14.24 -7.34
CA GLN A 180 -5.00 -14.52 -6.27
C GLN A 180 -4.84 -13.62 -5.03
N CYS A 181 -4.63 -12.32 -5.27
CA CYS A 181 -4.29 -11.38 -4.22
C CYS A 181 -5.34 -11.33 -3.08
N PRO A 182 -4.91 -11.29 -1.80
CA PRO A 182 -5.82 -11.17 -0.67
C PRO A 182 -6.46 -9.78 -0.62
N CYS A 183 -7.55 -9.64 0.13
CA CYS A 183 -8.15 -8.34 0.41
C CYS A 183 -7.34 -7.56 1.46
N ASP A 184 -7.31 -6.24 1.35
CA ASP A 184 -6.65 -5.36 2.33
C ASP A 184 -7.58 -5.06 3.53
N GLY A 185 -7.06 -5.21 4.75
CA GLY A 185 -7.77 -5.01 6.01
C GLY A 185 -8.32 -6.28 6.66
N SER A 186 -9.07 -6.11 7.75
CA SER A 186 -9.64 -7.23 8.51
C SER A 186 -10.92 -7.77 7.85
N PRO A 187 -11.15 -9.10 7.85
CA PRO A 187 -12.45 -9.71 7.51
C PRO A 187 -13.49 -9.54 8.63
N TYR A 188 -13.08 -9.06 9.80
CA TYR A 188 -13.91 -8.88 10.99
C TYR A 188 -14.03 -7.40 11.37
N GLU A 189 -15.21 -7.04 11.84
CA GLU A 189 -15.49 -5.75 12.47
C GLU A 189 -16.08 -6.01 13.87
N SER A 190 -15.71 -5.19 14.84
CA SER A 190 -16.25 -5.26 16.19
C SER A 190 -16.81 -3.92 16.63
N ARG A 191 -17.95 -3.94 17.32
CA ARG A 191 -18.50 -2.78 18.02
C ARG A 191 -18.76 -3.12 19.49
N SER A 192 -18.58 -2.14 20.36
CA SER A 192 -18.98 -2.30 21.75
C SER A 192 -20.49 -2.13 21.87
N CYS A 193 -21.10 -2.86 22.79
CA CYS A 193 -22.52 -2.77 23.08
C CYS A 193 -22.82 -3.06 24.56
N GLY A 194 -24.05 -2.78 24.97
CA GLY A 194 -24.52 -2.90 26.34
C GLY A 194 -25.39 -1.70 26.73
N SER A 195 -25.38 -1.35 28.01
CA SER A 195 -26.14 -0.24 28.57
C SER A 195 -25.23 0.95 28.90
N ASN A 196 -25.65 2.16 28.51
CA ASN A 196 -24.95 3.39 28.90
C ASN A 196 -25.02 3.67 30.41
N LYS A 197 -25.85 2.93 31.16
CA LYS A 197 -25.94 3.04 32.62
C LYS A 197 -24.66 2.55 33.28
N LEU A 198 -24.24 3.22 34.35
CA LEU A 198 -23.09 2.78 35.10
C LEU A 198 -23.39 1.53 35.94
N CYS A 199 -22.42 0.63 36.04
CA CYS A 199 -22.49 -0.50 36.95
C CYS A 199 -22.00 -0.13 38.34
N ILE A 200 -22.65 -0.71 39.34
CA ILE A 200 -22.12 -0.76 40.70
C ILE A 200 -20.89 -1.66 40.74
N PHE A 201 -19.95 -1.31 41.61
CA PHE A 201 -18.77 -2.13 41.91
C PHE A 201 -19.21 -3.58 42.25
N PRO A 202 -18.49 -4.62 41.78
CA PRO A 202 -17.16 -4.63 41.14
C PRO A 202 -17.19 -4.64 39.60
N LYS A 203 -18.36 -4.54 38.98
CA LYS A 203 -18.48 -4.69 37.52
C LYS A 203 -17.84 -3.52 36.80
N ARG A 204 -16.97 -3.84 35.82
CA ARG A 204 -16.45 -2.83 34.89
C ARG A 204 -17.62 -2.17 34.17
N THR A 205 -17.53 -0.86 34.06
CA THR A 205 -18.67 -0.07 33.64
C THR A 205 -18.56 0.45 32.21
N CYS A 206 -17.49 1.17 31.89
CA CYS A 206 -17.23 1.67 30.55
C CYS A 206 -15.96 1.01 30.06
N CYS A 207 -16.06 0.25 28.97
CA CYS A 207 -14.91 -0.27 28.27
C CYS A 207 -14.55 0.63 27.10
N ALA A 208 -13.26 0.69 26.78
CA ALA A 208 -12.77 1.50 25.68
C ALA A 208 -13.56 1.21 24.38
N PRO A 209 -13.95 2.24 23.61
CA PRO A 209 -13.50 3.64 23.73
C PRO A 209 -14.31 4.51 24.72
N TYR A 210 -15.37 3.98 25.34
CA TYR A 210 -16.28 4.76 26.17
C TYR A 210 -15.70 5.03 27.56
N ILE A 211 -15.92 6.24 28.06
CA ILE A 211 -15.51 6.67 29.40
C ILE A 211 -16.72 7.16 30.20
N LYS A 212 -16.56 7.34 31.51
CA LYS A 212 -17.63 7.89 32.36
C LYS A 212 -17.79 9.38 32.05
N ARG A 213 -19.01 9.84 31.73
CA ARG A 213 -19.32 11.25 31.45
C ARG A 213 -20.64 11.65 32.11
N LEU A 214 -20.79 12.92 32.45
CA LEU A 214 -22.03 13.50 32.95
C LEU A 214 -22.79 14.15 31.79
N ILE A 215 -23.94 13.60 31.41
CA ILE A 215 -24.80 14.12 30.33
C ILE A 215 -26.20 14.31 30.90
N ASN A 216 -26.79 15.49 30.73
CA ASN A 216 -28.12 15.82 31.27
C ASN A 216 -28.27 15.47 32.77
N ASN A 217 -27.27 15.85 33.58
CA ASN A 217 -27.21 15.59 35.01
C ASN A 217 -27.21 14.09 35.41
N SER A 218 -26.89 13.19 34.47
CA SER A 218 -26.81 11.74 34.68
C SER A 218 -25.44 11.21 34.27
N LEU A 219 -24.82 10.38 35.13
CA LEU A 219 -23.55 9.75 34.81
C LEU A 219 -23.78 8.53 33.90
N VAL A 220 -23.09 8.48 32.77
CA VAL A 220 -23.25 7.46 31.72
C VAL A 220 -21.90 7.09 31.11
N CYS A 221 -21.85 5.99 30.36
CA CYS A 221 -20.75 5.71 29.44
C CYS A 221 -20.98 6.42 28.10
N ALA A 222 -20.02 7.24 27.67
CA ALA A 222 -20.07 8.02 26.43
C ALA A 222 -18.67 8.44 25.97
#